data_AF-A0A1R0GWX1-F1
#
_entry.id   AF-A0A1R0GWX1-F1
#
_cell.length_a   1.000
_cell.length_b   1.000
_cell.length_c   1.000
_cell.angle_alpha   90.00
_cell.angle_beta   90.00
_cell.angle_gamma   90.00
#
_symmetry.space_group_name_H-M   'P 1'
#
loop_
_entity.id
_entity.type
_entity.pdbx_description
1 polymer ?
#
loop_
_entity_poly.entity_id
_entity_poly.type
_entity_poly.pdbx_seq_one_letter_code
_entity_poly.pdbx_strand_id
1 'polypeptide(L)'
;MVYKNLLLSAAFSLSVVAEYKDYLIVFGNSFSDIGNRNDFKYTVPWWNNRYSSGPVWDEYLASYNNYTLVNFAVGGAASNNTFLQSLVGVNVIYPSLLDQVSMYTETFKGLYTNNDLKNDVVAVEIGTNDILNSHDFIVNNTVNMQVFTDGVVLNTIAGINNLIEFGYRKILVANVPDIARMPNYVGSSQADLDVINDFVVQINTKLAGNLTYLQETSQNNIDYIRIVPFYETLDVLHDQTVSQAMKTTYLTESCYNIFNNGTYSACTDPDDYTYIDGVHITTRAHSLLAAVFAQIISNPTFKVTKESLISLISQYNVDQVTIKNNYLFSGSFIGSEGVEIIEYNIKNATSNAQSIAANKNSYSGSLTSSSFAPFATSSIISATPTSSYSSGPNHPVASRCRKH
;
A
#
# COMPACT_ATOMS: atom_id res chain seq x y z
N MET A 1 -36.08 -25.44 -59.95
CA MET A 1 -34.84 -25.18 -59.19
C MET A 1 -34.99 -23.87 -58.43
N VAL A 2 -35.17 -23.93 -57.11
CA VAL A 2 -34.78 -22.85 -56.18
C VAL A 2 -34.42 -23.53 -54.86
N TYR A 3 -33.12 -23.68 -54.57
CA TYR A 3 -32.64 -24.10 -53.25
C TYR A 3 -32.62 -22.86 -52.35
N LYS A 4 -33.43 -22.86 -51.28
CA LYS A 4 -33.32 -21.89 -50.19
C LYS A 4 -32.18 -22.34 -49.28
N ASN A 5 -31.04 -21.65 -49.36
CA ASN A 5 -29.97 -21.80 -48.37
C ASN A 5 -30.36 -21.04 -47.11
N LEU A 6 -30.65 -21.79 -46.04
CA LEU A 6 -30.80 -21.27 -44.69
C LEU A 6 -29.39 -21.05 -44.12
N LEU A 7 -28.95 -19.80 -43.99
CA LEU A 7 -27.73 -19.46 -43.27
C LEU A 7 -28.02 -19.50 -41.77
N LEU A 8 -27.55 -20.54 -41.10
CA LEU A 8 -27.54 -20.66 -39.65
C LEU A 8 -26.35 -19.85 -39.12
N SER A 9 -26.59 -18.61 -38.68
CA SER A 9 -25.59 -17.82 -37.97
C SER A 9 -25.49 -18.33 -36.53
N ALA A 10 -24.47 -19.15 -36.25
CA ALA A 10 -24.10 -19.53 -34.89
C ALA A 10 -23.46 -18.31 -34.19
N ALA A 11 -24.22 -17.65 -33.31
CA ALA A 11 -23.67 -16.67 -32.40
C ALA A 11 -22.86 -17.40 -31.32
N PHE A 12 -21.53 -17.38 -31.44
CA PHE A 12 -20.66 -17.75 -30.32
C PHE A 12 -20.73 -16.60 -29.31
N SER A 13 -21.54 -16.77 -28.27
CA SER A 13 -21.42 -16.00 -27.03
C SER A 13 -20.08 -16.38 -26.40
N LEU A 14 -19.07 -15.53 -26.57
CA LEU A 14 -17.87 -15.54 -25.75
C LEU A 14 -18.30 -15.23 -24.32
N SER A 15 -18.46 -16.27 -23.50
CA SER A 15 -18.52 -16.09 -22.05
C SER A 15 -17.20 -15.50 -21.61
N VAL A 16 -17.17 -14.19 -21.35
CA VAL A 16 -16.07 -13.58 -20.62
C VAL A 16 -16.16 -14.14 -19.22
N VAL A 17 -15.34 -15.16 -18.93
CA VAL A 17 -15.14 -15.62 -17.55
C VAL A 17 -14.40 -14.48 -16.87
N ALA A 18 -15.09 -13.73 -16.01
CA ALA A 18 -14.43 -12.73 -15.19
C ALA A 18 -13.31 -13.44 -14.39
N GLU A 19 -12.12 -12.86 -14.38
CA GLU A 19 -10.99 -13.41 -13.64
C GLU A 19 -11.29 -13.31 -12.14
N TYR A 20 -11.15 -14.42 -11.42
CA TYR A 20 -11.24 -14.42 -9.96
C TYR A 20 -10.06 -13.62 -9.39
N LYS A 21 -10.36 -12.61 -8.59
CA LYS A 21 -9.36 -11.80 -7.88
C LYS A 21 -9.55 -11.97 -6.38
N ASP A 22 -8.46 -12.24 -5.67
CA ASP A 22 -8.44 -12.09 -4.21
C ASP A 22 -8.57 -10.60 -3.86
N TYR A 23 -9.06 -10.32 -2.67
CA TYR A 23 -9.35 -8.96 -2.22
C TYR A 23 -8.24 -8.49 -1.28
N LEU A 24 -7.90 -7.21 -1.39
CA LEU A 24 -7.12 -6.48 -0.41
C LEU A 24 -8.08 -5.59 0.38
N ILE A 25 -8.17 -5.81 1.69
CA ILE A 25 -9.06 -5.06 2.57
C ILE A 25 -8.20 -4.20 3.49
N VAL A 26 -8.38 -2.89 3.42
CA VAL A 26 -7.48 -1.93 4.05
C VAL A 26 -8.21 -1.10 5.09
N PHE A 27 -7.62 -1.04 6.28
CA PHE A 27 -8.04 -0.19 7.39
C PHE A 27 -6.86 0.67 7.79
N GLY A 28 -7.10 1.94 8.12
CA GLY A 28 -6.02 2.80 8.53
C GLY A 28 -6.32 4.27 8.48
N ASN A 29 -5.27 5.07 8.28
CA ASN A 29 -5.36 6.52 8.26
C ASN A 29 -5.05 7.12 6.88
N SER A 30 -4.54 8.35 6.84
CA SER A 30 -4.30 9.11 5.62
C SER A 30 -3.22 8.53 4.72
N PHE A 31 -2.29 7.72 5.24
CA PHE A 31 -1.34 6.99 4.37
C PHE A 31 -2.02 5.95 3.48
N SER A 32 -3.24 5.55 3.82
CA SER A 32 -3.98 4.49 3.15
C SER A 32 -5.33 4.98 2.60
N ASP A 33 -5.72 6.24 2.81
CA ASP A 33 -7.04 6.74 2.40
C ASP A 33 -7.10 6.99 0.89
N ILE A 34 -8.05 6.35 0.20
CA ILE A 34 -8.30 6.47 -1.25
C ILE A 34 -9.43 7.46 -1.61
N GLY A 35 -9.72 8.42 -0.73
CA GLY A 35 -10.79 9.41 -0.92
C GLY A 35 -12.07 9.10 -0.14
N ASN A 36 -11.95 8.45 1.02
CA ASN A 36 -13.00 8.35 2.04
C ASN A 36 -13.28 9.68 2.74
N ARG A 37 -12.41 10.67 2.55
CA ARG A 37 -12.61 12.05 3.01
C ARG A 37 -12.65 13.05 1.86
N ASN A 38 -13.52 14.04 2.02
CA ASN A 38 -13.61 15.22 1.17
C ASN A 38 -13.89 16.51 1.95
N ASP A 39 -13.92 16.43 3.29
CA ASP A 39 -14.22 17.50 4.24
C ASP A 39 -12.95 18.25 4.68
N PHE A 40 -12.04 18.52 3.74
CA PHE A 40 -10.76 19.14 4.05
C PHE A 40 -10.94 20.63 4.39
N LYS A 41 -10.52 21.01 5.61
CA LYS A 41 -10.51 22.42 6.06
C LYS A 41 -9.61 23.30 5.19
N TYR A 42 -8.56 22.73 4.61
CA TYR A 42 -7.60 23.39 3.75
C TYR A 42 -7.52 22.64 2.42
N THR A 43 -7.66 23.35 1.31
CA THR A 43 -7.57 22.78 -0.03
C THR A 43 -6.10 22.73 -0.46
N VAL A 44 -5.35 21.82 0.15
CA VAL A 44 -4.02 21.44 -0.36
C VAL A 44 -4.27 20.66 -1.66
N PRO A 45 -3.50 20.89 -2.74
CA PRO A 45 -3.70 20.22 -4.01
C PRO A 45 -3.14 18.79 -4.00
N TRP A 46 -3.67 18.00 -3.08
CA TRP A 46 -3.58 16.55 -3.03
C TRP A 46 -4.29 15.93 -4.24
N TRP A 47 -3.76 14.82 -4.73
CA TRP A 47 -4.29 14.17 -5.92
C TRP A 47 -5.56 13.38 -5.58
N ASN A 48 -6.70 13.76 -6.18
CA ASN A 48 -7.98 13.03 -6.09
C ASN A 48 -8.35 12.59 -4.65
N ASN A 49 -8.16 13.49 -3.68
CA ASN A 49 -8.41 13.29 -2.25
C ASN A 49 -7.55 12.21 -1.55
N ARG A 50 -6.50 11.69 -2.20
CA ARG A 50 -5.44 10.93 -1.53
C ARG A 50 -4.50 11.92 -0.88
N TYR A 51 -4.03 11.67 0.34
CA TYR A 51 -3.05 12.53 1.02
C TYR A 51 -1.64 12.39 0.42
N SER A 52 -1.51 12.56 -0.90
CA SER A 52 -0.29 12.36 -1.68
C SER A 52 -0.35 13.15 -3.00
N SER A 53 0.71 13.03 -3.80
CA SER A 53 0.80 13.57 -5.17
C SER A 53 0.19 12.65 -6.24
N GLY A 54 -0.36 11.51 -5.85
CA GLY A 54 -0.89 10.45 -6.72
C GLY A 54 -1.51 9.32 -5.89
N PRO A 55 -1.64 8.10 -6.46
CA PRO A 55 -2.11 6.92 -5.75
C PRO A 55 -1.26 6.59 -4.51
N VAL A 56 -1.87 5.92 -3.55
CA VAL A 56 -1.26 5.47 -2.28
C VAL A 56 -0.89 3.98 -2.33
N TRP A 57 -0.21 3.49 -1.29
CA TRP A 57 0.52 2.21 -1.33
C TRP A 57 -0.38 1.00 -1.60
N ASP A 58 -1.62 1.03 -1.14
CA ASP A 58 -2.58 -0.06 -1.27
C ASP A 58 -3.17 -0.14 -2.69
N GLU A 59 -3.27 0.99 -3.41
CA GLU A 59 -3.62 1.00 -4.83
C GLU A 59 -2.53 0.33 -5.68
N TYR A 60 -1.25 0.63 -5.39
CA TYR A 60 -0.12 -0.05 -6.01
C TYR A 60 -0.05 -1.54 -5.65
N LEU A 61 -0.24 -1.88 -4.37
CA LEU A 61 -0.22 -3.27 -3.93
C LEU A 61 -1.33 -4.08 -4.61
N ALA A 62 -2.53 -3.51 -4.72
CA ALA A 62 -3.63 -4.13 -5.44
C ALA A 62 -3.27 -4.39 -6.91
N SER A 63 -2.60 -3.44 -7.57
CA SER A 63 -2.10 -3.63 -8.94
C SER A 63 -1.05 -4.75 -9.04
N TYR A 64 -0.03 -4.74 -8.17
CA TYR A 64 1.07 -5.71 -8.20
C TYR A 64 0.60 -7.16 -8.02
N ASN A 65 -0.45 -7.37 -7.24
CA ASN A 65 -0.98 -8.69 -6.90
C ASN A 65 -2.31 -9.03 -7.59
N ASN A 66 -2.79 -8.17 -8.50
CA ASN A 66 -4.08 -8.31 -9.18
C ASN A 66 -5.27 -8.46 -8.20
N TYR A 67 -5.27 -7.68 -7.11
CA TYR A 67 -6.35 -7.68 -6.13
C TYR A 67 -7.49 -6.73 -6.52
N THR A 68 -8.68 -7.02 -5.99
CA THR A 68 -9.73 -6.00 -5.83
C THR A 68 -9.51 -5.28 -4.51
N LEU A 69 -9.43 -3.95 -4.52
CA LEU A 69 -9.21 -3.14 -3.31
C LEU A 69 -10.54 -2.74 -2.68
N VAL A 70 -10.72 -3.05 -1.40
CA VAL A 70 -11.82 -2.53 -0.56
C VAL A 70 -11.21 -1.76 0.61
N ASN A 71 -11.38 -0.45 0.61
CA ASN A 71 -10.66 0.43 1.51
C ASN A 71 -11.62 1.18 2.46
N PHE A 72 -11.41 0.95 3.75
CA PHE A 72 -12.11 1.59 4.86
C PHE A 72 -11.20 2.53 5.67
N ALA A 73 -9.98 2.81 5.19
CA ALA A 73 -9.06 3.75 5.82
C ALA A 73 -9.61 5.19 5.73
N VAL A 74 -9.42 5.97 6.79
CA VAL A 74 -9.94 7.34 6.89
C VAL A 74 -8.84 8.28 7.36
N GLY A 75 -8.56 9.32 6.59
CA GLY A 75 -7.56 10.31 6.92
C GLY A 75 -7.79 10.96 8.29
N GLY A 76 -6.76 10.96 9.13
CA GLY A 76 -6.84 11.44 10.52
C GLY A 76 -7.33 10.41 11.54
N ALA A 77 -7.62 9.18 11.14
CA ALA A 77 -8.02 8.12 12.06
C ALA A 77 -6.92 7.79 13.08
N ALA A 78 -7.31 7.75 14.36
CA ALA A 78 -6.53 7.18 15.45
C ALA A 78 -6.95 5.71 15.70
N SER A 79 -6.22 5.01 16.59
CA SER A 79 -6.57 3.64 16.97
C SER A 79 -7.96 3.54 17.64
N ASN A 80 -8.30 4.51 18.50
CA ASN A 80 -9.59 4.60 19.19
C ASN A 80 -9.82 6.04 19.72
N ASN A 81 -10.90 6.69 19.28
CA ASN A 81 -11.20 8.06 19.67
C ASN A 81 -11.57 8.20 21.16
N THR A 82 -12.32 7.23 21.71
CA THR A 82 -12.73 7.25 23.12
C THR A 82 -11.51 7.12 24.03
N PHE A 83 -10.52 6.32 23.63
CA PHE A 83 -9.27 6.17 24.35
C PHE A 83 -8.53 7.51 24.45
N LEU A 84 -8.27 8.18 23.33
CA LEU A 84 -7.58 9.49 23.33
C LEU A 84 -8.37 10.56 24.09
N GLN A 85 -9.69 10.60 23.93
CA GLN A 85 -10.56 11.52 24.66
C GLN A 85 -10.47 11.30 26.17
N SER A 86 -10.41 10.04 26.62
CA SER A 86 -10.31 9.70 28.05
C SER A 86 -8.93 9.98 28.64
N LEU A 87 -7.87 9.75 27.86
CA LEU A 87 -6.50 9.78 28.34
C LEU A 87 -5.90 11.20 28.30
N VAL A 88 -6.09 11.92 27.20
CA VAL A 88 -5.49 13.24 26.95
C VAL A 88 -6.52 14.33 26.65
N GLY A 89 -7.81 14.02 26.71
CA GLY A 89 -8.87 15.01 26.50
C GLY A 89 -9.07 15.42 25.04
N VAL A 90 -8.41 14.76 24.10
CA VAL A 90 -8.46 15.10 22.67
C VAL A 90 -9.66 14.45 21.99
N ASN A 91 -10.51 15.26 21.37
CA ASN A 91 -11.67 14.80 20.62
C ASN A 91 -11.32 14.61 19.13
N VAL A 92 -10.99 13.38 18.74
CA VAL A 92 -10.82 13.02 17.33
C VAL A 92 -12.20 12.72 16.73
N ILE A 93 -12.56 13.42 15.66
CA ILE A 93 -13.90 13.38 15.06
C ILE A 93 -14.01 12.43 13.86
N TYR A 94 -12.91 11.81 13.45
CA TYR A 94 -12.86 10.92 12.30
C TYR A 94 -12.98 9.46 12.76
N PRO A 95 -13.68 8.58 12.02
CA PRO A 95 -13.76 7.16 12.34
C PRO A 95 -12.39 6.54 12.67
N SER A 96 -12.24 6.05 13.89
CA SER A 96 -11.06 5.34 14.36
C SER A 96 -10.95 3.95 13.71
N LEU A 97 -9.82 3.26 13.90
CA LEU A 97 -9.68 1.86 13.43
C LEU A 97 -10.84 0.98 13.89
N LEU A 98 -11.25 1.08 15.15
CA LEU A 98 -12.36 0.28 15.68
C LEU A 98 -13.69 0.61 15.00
N ASP A 99 -13.93 1.89 14.69
CA ASP A 99 -15.12 2.32 13.94
C ASP A 99 -15.07 1.79 12.50
N GLN A 100 -13.92 1.85 11.84
CA GLN A 100 -13.73 1.34 10.48
C GLN A 100 -14.00 -0.17 10.39
N VAL A 101 -13.46 -0.96 11.33
CA VAL A 101 -13.73 -2.39 11.41
C VAL A 101 -15.21 -2.66 11.69
N SER A 102 -15.85 -1.88 12.58
CA SER A 102 -17.28 -2.01 12.83
C SER A 102 -18.12 -1.68 11.59
N MET A 103 -17.78 -0.63 10.84
CA MET A 103 -18.47 -0.25 9.60
C MET A 103 -18.34 -1.34 8.55
N TYR A 104 -17.15 -1.90 8.39
CA TYR A 104 -16.88 -2.98 7.43
C TYR A 104 -17.67 -4.24 7.77
N THR A 105 -17.57 -4.69 9.02
CA THR A 105 -18.22 -5.94 9.46
C THR A 105 -19.74 -5.82 9.39
N GLU A 106 -20.33 -4.66 9.68
CA GLU A 106 -21.77 -4.42 9.50
C GLU A 106 -22.15 -4.35 8.01
N THR A 107 -21.35 -3.69 7.17
CA THR A 107 -21.60 -3.60 5.71
C THR A 107 -21.71 -4.97 5.05
N PHE A 108 -20.87 -5.93 5.47
CA PHE A 108 -20.77 -7.25 4.84
C PHE A 108 -21.37 -8.39 5.68
N LYS A 109 -22.05 -8.06 6.78
CA LYS A 109 -22.61 -9.03 7.71
C LYS A 109 -23.58 -10.00 7.02
N GLY A 110 -23.28 -11.29 7.11
CA GLY A 110 -24.10 -12.34 6.52
C GLY A 110 -24.10 -12.38 5.00
N LEU A 111 -23.24 -11.60 4.33
CA LEU A 111 -23.13 -11.60 2.86
C LEU A 111 -22.09 -12.61 2.36
N TYR A 112 -21.03 -12.89 3.12
CA TYR A 112 -20.00 -13.87 2.75
C TYR A 112 -20.38 -15.30 3.16
N THR A 113 -19.99 -16.28 2.34
CA THR A 113 -20.09 -17.71 2.69
C THR A 113 -18.76 -18.28 3.20
N ASN A 114 -18.85 -19.29 4.10
CA ASN A 114 -17.85 -19.67 5.13
C ASN A 114 -16.45 -20.18 4.69
N ASN A 115 -15.94 -19.84 3.51
CA ASN A 115 -14.55 -20.17 3.14
C ASN A 115 -13.91 -19.21 2.14
N ASP A 116 -14.56 -18.11 1.81
CA ASP A 116 -14.15 -17.28 0.67
C ASP A 116 -13.08 -16.25 1.06
N LEU A 117 -13.10 -15.80 2.32
CA LEU A 117 -12.19 -14.77 2.85
C LEU A 117 -10.77 -15.28 3.14
N LYS A 118 -10.55 -16.61 3.12
CA LYS A 118 -9.25 -17.20 3.51
C LYS A 118 -8.09 -16.77 2.62
N ASN A 119 -8.38 -16.45 1.35
CA ASN A 119 -7.36 -16.06 0.39
C ASN A 119 -7.10 -14.56 0.40
N ASP A 120 -8.07 -13.78 0.88
CA ASP A 120 -7.99 -12.32 0.95
C ASP A 120 -6.94 -11.87 1.96
N VAL A 121 -6.36 -10.71 1.70
CA VAL A 121 -5.36 -10.09 2.55
C VAL A 121 -5.98 -8.88 3.21
N VAL A 122 -5.91 -8.82 4.53
CA VAL A 122 -6.24 -7.63 5.31
C VAL A 122 -4.96 -6.87 5.61
N ALA A 123 -4.98 -5.55 5.51
CA ALA A 123 -3.90 -4.69 5.93
C ALA A 123 -4.40 -3.62 6.91
N VAL A 124 -3.65 -3.41 7.99
CA VAL A 124 -3.93 -2.41 9.02
C VAL A 124 -2.73 -1.46 9.15
N GLU A 125 -2.98 -0.17 8.98
CA GLU A 125 -1.99 0.90 9.12
C GLU A 125 -2.54 1.97 10.08
N ILE A 126 -2.04 2.03 11.31
CA ILE A 126 -2.60 2.94 12.35
C ILE A 126 -1.52 3.34 13.37
N GLY A 127 -1.82 4.34 14.21
CA GLY A 127 -0.97 4.75 15.33
C GLY A 127 -0.30 6.11 15.13
N THR A 128 -0.10 6.55 13.88
CA THR A 128 0.48 7.87 13.58
C THR A 128 -0.35 9.00 14.20
N ASN A 129 -1.66 9.00 13.97
CA ASN A 129 -2.54 10.04 14.51
C ASN A 129 -2.69 9.98 16.03
N ASP A 130 -2.50 8.81 16.66
CA ASP A 130 -2.49 8.72 18.12
C ASP A 130 -1.35 9.59 18.68
N ILE A 131 -0.15 9.50 18.09
CA ILE A 131 0.99 10.33 18.48
C ILE A 131 0.77 11.80 18.08
N LEU A 132 0.40 12.08 16.82
CA LEU A 132 0.24 13.46 16.34
C LEU A 132 -0.80 14.24 17.15
N ASN A 133 -1.94 13.62 17.48
CA ASN A 133 -2.97 14.25 18.30
C ASN A 133 -2.55 14.42 19.77
N SER A 134 -1.54 13.66 20.22
CA SER A 134 -1.06 13.67 21.60
C SER A 134 0.31 14.36 21.75
N HIS A 135 0.81 14.99 20.69
CA HIS A 135 2.15 15.57 20.61
C HIS A 135 2.49 16.41 21.84
N ASP A 136 1.68 17.43 22.12
CA ASP A 136 1.94 18.37 23.21
C ASP A 136 1.96 17.67 24.57
N PHE A 137 1.16 16.62 24.74
CA PHE A 137 1.13 15.86 25.99
C PHE A 137 2.37 14.98 26.16
N ILE A 138 2.90 14.46 25.05
CA ILE A 138 4.10 13.62 25.01
C ILE A 138 5.33 14.48 25.29
N VAL A 139 5.55 15.56 24.54
CA VAL A 139 6.76 16.40 24.69
C VAL A 139 6.78 17.15 26.02
N ASN A 140 5.62 17.52 26.58
CA ASN A 140 5.54 18.11 27.92
C ASN A 140 5.50 17.08 29.05
N ASN A 141 5.64 15.77 28.74
CA ASN A 141 5.61 14.67 29.71
C ASN A 141 4.38 14.70 30.64
N THR A 142 3.21 15.06 30.09
CA THR A 142 1.93 15.09 30.82
C THR A 142 1.06 13.86 30.57
N VAL A 143 1.47 12.97 29.66
CA VAL A 143 0.85 11.65 29.44
C VAL A 143 1.80 10.55 29.89
N ASN A 144 1.26 9.53 30.57
CA ASN A 144 2.07 8.38 30.95
C ASN A 144 2.37 7.50 29.72
N MET A 145 3.65 7.34 29.41
CA MET A 145 4.13 6.56 28.25
C MET A 145 3.63 5.12 28.24
N GLN A 146 3.64 4.43 29.39
CA GLN A 146 3.18 3.04 29.45
C GLN A 146 1.69 2.94 29.15
N VAL A 147 0.85 3.72 29.83
CA VAL A 147 -0.61 3.72 29.62
C VAL A 147 -0.96 4.08 28.19
N PHE A 148 -0.30 5.09 27.63
CA PHE A 148 -0.52 5.53 26.25
C PHE A 148 -0.20 4.41 25.26
N THR A 149 1.03 3.89 25.32
CA THR A 149 1.51 2.90 24.35
C THR A 149 0.80 1.55 24.50
N ASP A 150 0.43 1.15 25.72
CA ASP A 150 -0.39 -0.06 25.96
C ASP A 150 -1.78 0.11 25.33
N GLY A 151 -2.43 1.26 25.51
CA GLY A 151 -3.76 1.50 24.96
C GLY A 151 -3.79 1.51 23.43
N VAL A 152 -2.86 2.20 22.77
CA VAL A 152 -2.76 2.20 21.29
C VAL A 152 -2.60 0.78 20.75
N VAL A 153 -1.72 -0.02 21.37
CA VAL A 153 -1.49 -1.41 20.96
C VAL A 153 -2.74 -2.26 21.20
N LEU A 154 -3.36 -2.19 22.38
CA LEU A 154 -4.55 -2.98 22.69
C LEU A 154 -5.74 -2.64 21.79
N ASN A 155 -5.93 -1.37 21.43
CA ASN A 155 -6.95 -0.97 20.46
C ASN A 155 -6.69 -1.58 19.07
N THR A 156 -5.42 -1.56 18.64
CA THR A 156 -5.01 -2.16 17.35
C THR A 156 -5.25 -3.68 17.35
N ILE A 157 -4.86 -4.36 18.42
CA ILE A 157 -5.08 -5.81 18.59
C ILE A 157 -6.58 -6.15 18.64
N ALA A 158 -7.41 -5.32 19.28
CA ALA A 158 -8.85 -5.51 19.30
C ALA A 158 -9.47 -5.42 17.88
N GLY A 159 -9.05 -4.45 17.07
CA GLY A 159 -9.46 -4.35 15.66
C GLY A 159 -9.07 -5.59 14.86
N ILE A 160 -7.83 -6.07 15.03
CA ILE A 160 -7.33 -7.28 14.36
C ILE A 160 -8.11 -8.52 14.80
N ASN A 161 -8.40 -8.68 16.10
CA ASN A 161 -9.21 -9.80 16.60
C ASN A 161 -10.60 -9.82 15.95
N ASN A 162 -11.27 -8.68 15.84
CA ASN A 162 -12.57 -8.60 15.18
C ASN A 162 -12.51 -9.02 13.69
N LEU A 163 -11.40 -8.74 13.00
CA LEU A 163 -11.18 -9.17 11.61
C LEU A 163 -10.92 -10.68 11.52
N ILE A 164 -10.19 -11.27 12.47
CA ILE A 164 -10.00 -12.72 12.58
C ILE A 164 -11.34 -13.41 12.86
N GLU A 165 -12.13 -12.89 13.79
CA GLU A 165 -13.47 -13.39 14.12
C GLU A 165 -14.44 -13.29 12.93
N PHE A 166 -14.29 -12.25 12.09
CA PHE A 166 -15.04 -12.11 10.86
C PHE A 166 -14.66 -13.14 9.78
N GLY A 167 -13.48 -13.77 9.90
CA GLY A 167 -13.05 -14.89 9.07
C GLY A 167 -11.77 -14.65 8.24
N TYR A 168 -11.08 -13.52 8.45
CA TYR A 168 -9.82 -13.25 7.77
C TYR A 168 -8.66 -14.05 8.36
N ARG A 169 -7.81 -14.57 7.46
CA ARG A 169 -6.71 -15.48 7.84
C ARG A 169 -5.32 -14.93 7.53
N LYS A 170 -5.22 -13.92 6.65
CA LYS A 170 -3.96 -13.31 6.23
C LYS A 170 -3.98 -11.83 6.59
N ILE A 171 -3.21 -11.45 7.60
CA ILE A 171 -3.21 -10.08 8.13
C ILE A 171 -1.81 -9.49 8.01
N LEU A 172 -1.74 -8.30 7.43
CA LEU A 172 -0.59 -7.43 7.41
C LEU A 172 -0.83 -6.28 8.38
N VAL A 173 0.17 -5.94 9.19
CA VAL A 173 0.10 -4.83 10.12
C VAL A 173 1.33 -3.96 9.91
N ALA A 174 1.16 -2.73 9.43
CA ALA A 174 2.24 -1.77 9.39
C ALA A 174 2.60 -1.36 10.82
N ASN A 175 3.89 -1.39 11.15
CA ASN A 175 4.35 -0.72 12.36
C ASN A 175 4.23 0.81 12.18
N VAL A 176 4.20 1.56 13.28
CA VAL A 176 4.11 3.02 13.23
C VAL A 176 5.40 3.56 12.60
N PRO A 177 5.32 4.42 11.56
CA PRO A 177 6.50 4.93 10.88
C PRO A 177 7.39 5.79 11.80
N ASP A 178 8.64 6.06 11.38
CA ASP A 178 9.53 7.01 12.08
C ASP A 178 9.02 8.45 11.91
N ILE A 179 8.00 8.80 12.70
CA ILE A 179 7.30 10.08 12.61
C ILE A 179 8.21 11.27 12.96
N ALA A 180 9.22 11.07 13.81
CA ALA A 180 10.12 12.13 14.26
C ALA A 180 10.97 12.69 13.09
N ARG A 181 11.01 11.99 11.96
CA ARG A 181 11.67 12.45 10.72
C ARG A 181 10.76 13.15 9.73
N MET A 182 9.47 13.24 10.01
CA MET A 182 8.53 13.93 9.14
C MET A 182 8.79 15.44 9.13
N PRO A 183 8.48 16.15 8.04
CA PRO A 183 8.75 17.59 7.93
C PRO A 183 8.09 18.44 9.04
N ASN A 184 6.97 18.02 9.61
CA ASN A 184 6.32 18.69 10.75
C ASN A 184 7.23 18.84 11.98
N TYR A 185 8.27 18.02 12.10
CA TYR A 185 9.23 18.04 13.20
C TYR A 185 10.50 18.82 12.86
N VAL A 186 10.61 19.40 11.66
CA VAL A 186 11.73 20.28 11.30
C VAL A 186 11.72 21.51 12.21
N GLY A 187 12.81 21.70 12.95
CA GLY A 187 12.97 22.78 13.90
C GLY A 187 12.63 22.43 15.35
N SER A 188 12.12 21.22 15.63
CA SER A 188 11.95 20.70 16.99
C SER A 188 13.30 20.47 17.68
N SER A 189 13.31 20.50 19.01
CA SER A 189 14.52 20.20 19.77
C SER A 189 14.85 18.70 19.71
N GLN A 190 16.13 18.33 19.80
CA GLN A 190 16.52 16.91 19.81
C GLN A 190 15.84 16.14 20.95
N ALA A 191 15.63 16.77 22.10
CA ALA A 191 14.92 16.15 23.23
C ALA A 191 13.47 15.82 22.88
N ASP A 192 12.76 16.70 22.17
CA ASP A 192 11.39 16.44 21.72
C ASP A 192 11.35 15.29 20.70
N LEU A 193 12.29 15.29 19.75
CA LEU A 193 12.44 14.23 18.75
C LEU A 193 12.69 12.86 19.41
N ASP A 194 13.59 12.81 20.39
CA ASP A 194 13.94 11.59 21.11
C ASP A 194 12.73 11.04 21.88
N VAL A 195 11.99 11.91 22.59
CA VAL A 195 10.80 11.49 23.34
C VAL A 195 9.70 10.98 22.42
N ILE A 196 9.45 11.64 21.29
CA ILE A 196 8.47 11.18 20.30
C ILE A 196 8.88 9.82 19.74
N ASN A 197 10.16 9.66 19.39
CA ASN A 197 10.67 8.40 18.89
C ASN A 197 10.59 7.26 19.92
N ASP A 198 10.85 7.55 21.20
CA ASP A 198 10.72 6.56 22.28
C ASP A 198 9.29 6.01 22.38
N PHE A 199 8.27 6.87 22.23
CA PHE A 199 6.87 6.42 22.18
C PHE A 199 6.60 5.51 20.97
N VAL A 200 7.09 5.87 19.78
CA VAL A 200 6.94 5.06 18.57
C VAL A 200 7.61 3.69 18.71
N VAL A 201 8.87 3.67 19.16
CA VAL A 201 9.64 2.44 19.38
C VAL A 201 8.96 1.54 20.43
N GLN A 202 8.42 2.13 21.51
CA GLN A 202 7.65 1.37 22.50
C GLN A 202 6.36 0.79 21.93
N ILE A 203 5.59 1.55 21.13
CA ILE A 203 4.40 1.03 20.44
C ILE A 203 4.79 -0.13 19.52
N ASN A 204 5.80 0.06 18.67
CA ASN A 204 6.22 -0.95 17.70
C ASN A 204 6.73 -2.23 18.38
N THR A 205 7.48 -2.10 19.49
CA THR A 205 7.96 -3.24 20.27
C THR A 205 6.80 -4.02 20.90
N LYS A 206 5.87 -3.32 21.55
CA LYS A 206 4.70 -3.93 22.20
C LYS A 206 3.75 -4.54 21.17
N LEU A 207 3.54 -3.87 20.04
CA LEU A 207 2.74 -4.36 18.92
C LEU A 207 3.32 -5.68 18.40
N ALA A 208 4.63 -5.74 18.16
CA ALA A 208 5.28 -6.96 17.69
C ALA A 208 5.11 -8.15 18.66
N GLY A 209 5.27 -7.90 19.96
CA GLY A 209 5.03 -8.91 20.99
C GLY A 209 3.59 -9.41 21.01
N ASN A 210 2.62 -8.50 20.95
CA ASN A 210 1.20 -8.84 20.97
C ASN A 210 0.74 -9.56 19.69
N LEU A 211 1.24 -9.18 18.52
CA LEU A 211 0.92 -9.87 17.25
C LEU A 211 1.52 -11.28 17.23
N THR A 212 2.71 -11.48 17.79
CA THR A 212 3.31 -12.82 17.94
C THR A 212 2.44 -13.69 18.82
N TYR A 213 2.04 -13.19 19.99
CA TYR A 213 1.14 -13.90 20.90
C TYR A 213 -0.22 -14.19 20.27
N LEU A 214 -0.80 -13.22 19.55
CA LEU A 214 -2.07 -13.41 18.86
C LEU A 214 -1.94 -14.48 17.77
N GLN A 215 -0.82 -14.50 17.04
CA GLN A 215 -0.58 -15.51 16.02
C GLN A 215 -0.51 -16.92 16.63
N GLU A 216 0.17 -17.07 17.77
CA GLU A 216 0.30 -18.34 18.48
C GLU A 216 -1.02 -18.85 19.07
N THR A 217 -1.87 -17.94 19.55
CA THR A 217 -3.15 -18.29 20.18
C THR A 217 -4.30 -18.49 19.17
N SER A 218 -4.17 -17.95 17.96
CA SER A 218 -5.19 -18.03 16.90
C SER A 218 -4.85 -19.03 15.79
N GLN A 219 -3.88 -19.93 15.97
CA GLN A 219 -3.32 -20.79 14.92
C GLN A 219 -4.33 -21.58 14.06
N ASN A 220 -5.51 -21.92 14.60
CA ASN A 220 -6.55 -22.60 13.84
C ASN A 220 -7.37 -21.66 12.95
N ASN A 221 -7.35 -20.37 13.23
CA ASN A 221 -8.18 -19.36 12.57
C ASN A 221 -7.37 -18.53 11.57
N ILE A 222 -6.05 -18.38 11.74
CA ILE A 222 -5.20 -17.59 10.85
C ILE A 222 -4.22 -18.46 10.04
N ASP A 223 -3.80 -17.96 8.90
CA ASP A 223 -2.63 -18.46 8.15
C ASP A 223 -1.37 -17.68 8.54
N TYR A 224 -1.48 -16.34 8.65
CA TYR A 224 -0.39 -15.50 9.16
C TYR A 224 -0.87 -14.12 9.64
N ILE A 225 -0.09 -13.56 10.55
CA ILE A 225 -0.02 -12.14 10.88
C ILE A 225 1.43 -11.71 10.62
N ARG A 226 1.63 -10.72 9.74
CA ARG A 226 2.98 -10.23 9.38
C ARG A 226 3.07 -8.75 9.61
N ILE A 227 4.20 -8.33 10.18
CA ILE A 227 4.52 -6.93 10.38
C ILE A 227 5.17 -6.40 9.10
N VAL A 228 4.65 -5.29 8.61
CA VAL A 228 5.27 -4.53 7.53
C VAL A 228 6.17 -3.45 8.14
N PRO A 229 7.48 -3.41 7.79
CA PRO A 229 8.47 -2.52 8.39
C PRO A 229 8.37 -1.09 7.83
N PHE A 230 7.28 -0.38 8.10
CA PHE A 230 7.05 1.00 7.65
C PHE A 230 7.98 1.99 8.38
N TYR A 231 8.26 1.78 9.67
CA TYR A 231 9.27 2.52 10.43
C TYR A 231 10.62 2.54 9.70
N GLU A 232 11.14 1.35 9.38
CA GLU A 232 12.42 1.19 8.71
C GLU A 232 12.37 1.68 7.26
N THR A 233 11.23 1.50 6.57
CA THR A 233 11.05 2.00 5.20
C THR A 233 11.15 3.52 5.16
N LEU A 234 10.48 4.21 6.09
CA LEU A 234 10.53 5.67 6.17
C LEU A 234 11.92 6.15 6.59
N ASP A 235 12.56 5.52 7.58
CA ASP A 235 13.93 5.82 7.98
C ASP A 235 14.91 5.75 6.80
N VAL A 236 14.85 4.67 6.02
CA VAL A 236 15.76 4.45 4.88
C VAL A 236 15.48 5.40 3.71
N LEU A 237 14.28 5.96 3.57
CA LEU A 237 13.98 6.99 2.57
C LEU A 237 14.77 8.30 2.78
N HIS A 238 15.35 8.51 3.97
CA HIS A 238 16.27 9.63 4.25
C HIS A 238 17.73 9.34 3.87
N ASP A 239 18.04 8.14 3.36
CA ASP A 239 19.39 7.83 2.86
C ASP A 239 19.63 8.43 1.48
N GLN A 240 20.78 9.10 1.30
CA GLN A 240 21.14 9.77 0.06
C GLN A 240 21.29 8.82 -1.15
N THR A 241 21.69 7.57 -0.92
CA THR A 241 21.84 6.59 -2.00
C THR A 241 20.48 6.11 -2.47
N VAL A 242 19.55 5.92 -1.52
CA VAL A 242 18.17 5.54 -1.81
C VAL A 242 17.45 6.69 -2.50
N SER A 243 17.64 7.94 -2.07
CA SER A 243 17.05 9.10 -2.74
C SER A 243 17.54 9.27 -4.18
N GLN A 244 18.82 9.03 -4.45
CA GLN A 244 19.35 9.03 -5.81
C GLN A 244 18.68 7.96 -6.69
N ALA A 245 18.46 6.75 -6.15
CA ALA A 245 17.72 5.71 -6.86
C ALA A 245 16.25 6.08 -7.07
N MET A 246 15.63 6.76 -6.09
CA MET A 246 14.27 7.31 -6.16
C MET A 246 14.15 8.55 -7.04
N LYS A 247 15.26 9.17 -7.47
CA LYS A 247 15.31 10.49 -8.12
C LYS A 247 14.61 11.57 -7.29
N THR A 248 14.78 11.56 -5.97
CA THR A 248 14.32 12.62 -5.07
C THR A 248 15.50 13.43 -4.55
N THR A 249 15.26 14.72 -4.34
CA THR A 249 16.25 15.71 -3.89
C THR A 249 15.98 16.15 -2.45
N TYR A 250 14.71 16.38 -2.11
CA TYR A 250 14.28 16.93 -0.82
C TYR A 250 13.70 15.84 0.06
N LEU A 251 14.39 15.53 1.15
CA LEU A 251 14.11 14.37 2.00
C LEU A 251 13.41 14.75 3.30
N THR A 252 13.58 15.97 3.78
CA THR A 252 13.01 16.43 5.06
C THR A 252 12.07 17.62 4.87
N GLU A 253 12.05 18.21 3.68
CA GLU A 253 11.19 19.33 3.34
C GLU A 253 9.84 18.86 2.77
N SER A 254 8.79 19.65 3.04
CA SER A 254 7.48 19.46 2.43
C SER A 254 7.39 20.17 1.09
N CYS A 255 6.80 19.52 0.08
CA CYS A 255 6.42 20.23 -1.15
C CYS A 255 5.32 21.27 -0.88
N TYR A 256 4.28 20.90 -0.14
CA TYR A 256 3.23 21.80 0.31
C TYR A 256 3.43 22.17 1.78
N ASN A 257 3.77 23.43 2.05
CA ASN A 257 3.86 23.94 3.42
C ASN A 257 2.55 24.63 3.78
N ILE A 258 1.81 24.05 4.72
CA ILE A 258 0.48 24.53 5.12
C ILE A 258 0.63 25.48 6.30
N PHE A 259 0.06 26.68 6.19
CA PHE A 259 0.12 27.70 7.22
C PHE A 259 -1.16 27.73 8.07
N ASN A 260 -1.07 28.24 9.30
CA ASN A 260 -2.18 28.28 10.26
C ASN A 260 -3.42 29.07 9.76
N ASN A 261 -3.23 29.99 8.82
CA ASN A 261 -4.31 30.76 8.19
C ASN A 261 -5.02 29.98 7.06
N GLY A 262 -4.61 28.73 6.79
CA GLY A 262 -5.16 27.86 5.77
C GLY A 262 -4.64 28.08 4.35
N THR A 263 -3.66 28.97 4.18
CA THR A 263 -2.91 29.10 2.92
C THR A 263 -1.78 28.08 2.86
N TYR A 264 -1.22 27.85 1.67
CA TYR A 264 -0.07 26.98 1.49
C TYR A 264 0.94 27.61 0.52
N SER A 265 2.22 27.28 0.69
CA SER A 265 3.21 27.39 -0.40
C SER A 265 3.35 26.04 -1.08
N ALA A 266 3.71 26.05 -2.37
CA ALA A 266 3.93 24.85 -3.15
C ALA A 266 5.34 24.85 -3.75
N CYS A 267 5.94 23.66 -3.80
CA CYS A 267 7.16 23.42 -4.54
C CYS A 267 6.91 23.50 -6.06
N THR A 268 7.99 23.53 -6.84
CA THR A 268 7.88 23.56 -8.31
C THR A 268 7.56 22.18 -8.88
N ASP A 269 8.21 21.13 -8.36
CA ASP A 269 8.01 19.76 -8.81
C ASP A 269 7.87 18.80 -7.62
N PRO A 270 6.65 18.30 -7.32
CA PRO A 270 6.44 17.29 -6.27
C PRO A 270 7.27 16.02 -6.46
N ASP A 271 7.70 15.72 -7.69
CA ASP A 271 8.52 14.54 -7.99
C ASP A 271 9.94 14.62 -7.43
N ASP A 272 10.41 15.81 -7.03
CA ASP A 272 11.71 15.98 -6.37
C ASP A 272 11.66 15.72 -4.86
N TYR A 273 10.48 15.48 -4.28
CA TYR A 273 10.27 15.43 -2.83
C TYR A 273 9.91 14.01 -2.35
N THR A 274 10.40 13.64 -1.17
CA THR A 274 9.91 12.46 -0.43
C THR A 274 8.55 12.74 0.20
N TYR A 275 8.33 13.97 0.69
CA TYR A 275 7.12 14.37 1.40
C TYR A 275 6.29 15.39 0.61
N ILE A 276 4.99 15.09 0.45
CA ILE A 276 4.06 16.01 -0.23
C ILE A 276 3.67 17.17 0.68
N ASP A 277 3.61 16.95 1.99
CA ASP A 277 3.27 17.94 3.00
C ASP A 277 4.02 17.66 4.32
N GLY A 278 3.54 18.19 5.45
CA GLY A 278 4.17 18.05 6.77
C GLY A 278 4.28 16.62 7.30
N VAL A 279 3.51 15.68 6.74
CA VAL A 279 3.35 14.30 7.26
C VAL A 279 3.46 13.27 6.15
N HIS A 280 2.81 13.50 5.01
CA HIS A 280 2.54 12.45 4.04
C HIS A 280 3.63 12.35 2.97
N ILE A 281 3.84 11.13 2.48
CA ILE A 281 4.84 10.83 1.45
C ILE A 281 4.28 10.99 0.04
N THR A 282 5.14 11.24 -0.94
CA THR A 282 4.74 11.37 -2.35
C THR A 282 4.36 10.02 -2.96
N THR A 283 3.67 10.04 -4.10
CA THR A 283 3.19 8.81 -4.74
C THR A 283 4.33 7.87 -5.14
N ARG A 284 5.50 8.41 -5.46
CA ARG A 284 6.72 7.61 -5.71
C ARG A 284 7.12 6.83 -4.46
N ALA A 285 7.17 7.49 -3.31
CA ALA A 285 7.47 6.84 -2.03
C ALA A 285 6.38 5.83 -1.64
N HIS A 286 5.10 6.10 -1.90
CA HIS A 286 4.02 5.12 -1.75
C HIS A 286 4.21 3.88 -2.63
N SER A 287 4.67 4.03 -3.87
CA SER A 287 4.93 2.87 -4.75
C SER A 287 6.08 1.98 -4.25
N LEU A 288 7.09 2.56 -3.57
CA LEU A 288 8.13 1.80 -2.88
C LEU A 288 7.58 1.09 -1.65
N LEU A 289 6.76 1.78 -0.84
CA LEU A 289 6.10 1.17 0.31
C LEU A 289 5.26 -0.03 -0.12
N ALA A 290 4.50 0.09 -1.21
CA ALA A 290 3.74 -1.01 -1.80
C ALA A 290 4.64 -2.19 -2.19
N ALA A 291 5.83 -1.94 -2.74
CA ALA A 291 6.79 -2.99 -3.07
C ALA A 291 7.29 -3.71 -1.79
N VAL A 292 7.46 -3.00 -0.68
CA VAL A 292 7.78 -3.59 0.62
C VAL A 292 6.63 -4.47 1.11
N PHE A 293 5.37 -4.01 1.04
CA PHE A 293 4.20 -4.85 1.35
C PHE A 293 4.17 -6.12 0.51
N ALA A 294 4.37 -6.00 -0.81
CA ALA A 294 4.41 -7.15 -1.73
C ALA A 294 5.51 -8.15 -1.34
N GLN A 295 6.70 -7.67 -0.97
CA GLN A 295 7.78 -8.53 -0.49
C GLN A 295 7.43 -9.24 0.81
N ILE A 296 6.80 -8.57 1.77
CA ILE A 296 6.37 -9.21 3.03
C ILE A 296 5.32 -10.30 2.78
N ILE A 297 4.46 -10.15 1.76
CA ILE A 297 3.51 -11.19 1.34
C ILE A 297 4.25 -12.41 0.75
N SER A 298 5.24 -12.21 -0.12
CA SER A 298 5.95 -13.31 -0.78
C SER A 298 7.09 -13.92 0.04
N ASN A 299 7.72 -13.13 0.91
CA ASN A 299 8.92 -13.46 1.65
C ASN A 299 8.86 -12.87 3.08
N PRO A 300 8.32 -13.60 4.06
CA PRO A 300 8.10 -13.08 5.42
C PRO A 300 9.40 -12.77 6.19
N THR A 301 10.56 -13.18 5.68
CA THR A 301 11.87 -12.88 6.30
C THR A 301 12.54 -11.66 5.67
N PHE A 302 11.89 -11.00 4.70
CA PHE A 302 12.38 -9.78 4.08
C PHE A 302 12.76 -8.72 5.13
N LYS A 303 13.90 -8.07 4.92
CA LYS A 303 14.40 -6.98 5.75
C LYS A 303 14.60 -5.75 4.89
N VAL A 304 14.14 -4.62 5.42
CA VAL A 304 14.40 -3.32 4.83
C VAL A 304 15.85 -2.93 5.14
N THR A 305 16.64 -2.78 4.08
CA THR A 305 17.98 -2.20 4.08
C THR A 305 18.10 -1.28 2.88
N LYS A 306 19.16 -0.47 2.80
CA LYS A 306 19.42 0.40 1.64
C LYS A 306 19.47 -0.43 0.35
N GLU A 307 20.19 -1.55 0.38
CA GLU A 307 20.37 -2.45 -0.76
C GLU A 307 19.06 -3.12 -1.16
N SER A 308 18.26 -3.56 -0.18
CA SER A 308 16.98 -4.20 -0.49
C SER A 308 15.98 -3.20 -1.08
N LEU A 309 15.92 -1.96 -0.58
CA LEU A 309 15.06 -0.93 -1.18
C LEU A 309 15.54 -0.52 -2.58
N ILE A 310 16.85 -0.34 -2.80
CA ILE A 310 17.38 -0.06 -4.16
C ILE A 310 17.02 -1.19 -5.13
N SER A 311 17.08 -2.45 -4.68
CA SER A 311 16.63 -3.58 -5.50
C SER A 311 15.15 -3.49 -5.83
N LEU A 312 14.30 -3.10 -4.87
CA LEU A 312 12.85 -2.93 -5.11
C LEU A 312 12.55 -1.77 -6.03
N ILE A 313 13.29 -0.66 -5.92
CA ILE A 313 13.13 0.50 -6.80
C ILE A 313 13.26 0.07 -8.26
N SER A 314 14.31 -0.70 -8.58
CA SER A 314 14.54 -1.25 -9.91
C SER A 314 13.48 -2.28 -10.30
N GLN A 315 13.17 -3.23 -9.42
CA GLN A 315 12.23 -4.33 -9.71
C GLN A 315 10.81 -3.83 -10.03
N TYR A 316 10.34 -2.81 -9.32
CA TYR A 316 8.99 -2.27 -9.43
C TYR A 316 8.92 -0.96 -10.25
N ASN A 317 10.01 -0.57 -10.91
CA ASN A 317 10.12 0.69 -11.68
C ASN A 317 9.65 1.92 -10.88
N VAL A 318 9.97 1.96 -9.59
CA VAL A 318 9.56 3.05 -8.69
C VAL A 318 10.11 4.39 -9.16
N ASP A 319 11.32 4.41 -9.71
CA ASP A 319 11.97 5.61 -10.23
C ASP A 319 11.29 6.21 -11.47
N GLN A 320 10.30 5.52 -12.04
CA GLN A 320 9.48 5.97 -13.18
C GLN A 320 8.11 6.51 -12.74
N VAL A 321 7.72 6.31 -11.48
CA VAL A 321 6.47 6.81 -10.92
C VAL A 321 6.61 8.32 -10.66
N THR A 322 5.76 9.09 -11.33
CA THR A 322 5.75 10.55 -11.29
C THR A 322 4.33 11.07 -11.29
N ILE A 323 4.13 12.37 -11.04
CA ILE A 323 2.79 12.98 -11.13
C ILE A 323 2.25 13.05 -12.57
N LYS A 324 3.11 12.87 -13.58
CA LYS A 324 2.74 12.92 -15.02
C LYS A 324 2.73 11.56 -15.70
N ASN A 325 3.59 10.67 -15.25
CA ASN A 325 3.78 9.31 -15.76
C ASN A 325 3.66 8.33 -14.60
N ASN A 326 2.53 7.65 -14.54
CA ASN A 326 2.21 6.67 -13.52
C ASN A 326 1.42 5.53 -14.17
N TYR A 327 1.89 4.30 -14.02
CA TYR A 327 1.27 3.14 -14.64
C TYR A 327 -0.08 2.77 -14.01
N LEU A 328 -0.47 3.39 -12.91
CA LEU A 328 -1.84 3.29 -12.38
C LEU A 328 -2.80 4.31 -12.97
N PHE A 329 -2.36 5.34 -13.70
CA PHE A 329 -3.32 6.31 -14.25
C PHE A 329 -4.17 5.67 -15.35
N SER A 330 -5.50 5.78 -15.20
CA SER A 330 -6.43 5.28 -16.23
C SER A 330 -6.34 6.13 -17.50
N GLY A 331 -5.83 5.57 -18.60
CA GLY A 331 -5.73 6.27 -19.88
C GLY A 331 -4.56 7.26 -20.00
N SER A 332 -4.25 7.65 -21.24
CA SER A 332 -3.02 8.34 -21.63
C SER A 332 -2.99 9.86 -21.37
N PHE A 333 -3.74 10.38 -20.41
CA PHE A 333 -3.81 11.82 -20.15
C PHE A 333 -3.58 12.18 -18.68
N ILE A 334 -2.72 13.19 -18.48
CA ILE A 334 -2.49 13.89 -17.22
C ILE A 334 -3.85 14.34 -16.65
N GLY A 335 -4.23 13.81 -15.49
CA GLY A 335 -5.46 14.21 -14.79
C GLY A 335 -6.68 13.31 -14.99
N SER A 336 -6.54 12.05 -15.44
CA SER A 336 -7.65 11.10 -15.32
C SER A 336 -7.96 10.83 -13.83
N GLU A 337 -9.22 11.00 -13.46
CA GLU A 337 -9.72 10.96 -12.08
C GLU A 337 -9.73 9.54 -11.46
N GLY A 338 -9.04 8.57 -12.06
CA GLY A 338 -9.14 7.16 -11.68
C GLY A 338 -7.85 6.39 -11.85
N VAL A 339 -7.70 5.37 -11.00
CA VAL A 339 -6.66 4.36 -11.07
C VAL A 339 -7.09 3.16 -11.93
N GLU A 340 -6.16 2.50 -12.63
CA GLU A 340 -6.39 1.31 -13.45
C GLU A 340 -6.46 0.02 -12.59
N ILE A 341 -7.25 0.06 -11.52
CA ILE A 341 -7.57 -1.07 -10.65
C ILE A 341 -9.07 -1.03 -10.29
N ILE A 342 -9.59 -2.13 -9.76
CA ILE A 342 -10.93 -2.15 -9.16
C ILE A 342 -10.77 -1.77 -7.69
N GLU A 343 -11.24 -0.59 -7.32
CA GLU A 343 -11.23 -0.10 -5.94
C GLU A 343 -12.62 0.33 -5.45
N TYR A 344 -12.86 0.13 -4.16
CA TYR A 344 -14.06 0.56 -3.47
C TYR A 344 -13.67 1.30 -2.19
N ASN A 345 -13.87 2.62 -2.18
CA ASN A 345 -13.92 3.40 -0.94
C ASN A 345 -15.19 3.01 -0.13
N ILE A 346 -15.33 3.48 1.10
CA ILE A 346 -16.44 3.17 2.01
C ILE A 346 -17.80 3.36 1.33
N LYS A 347 -18.02 4.53 0.70
CA LYS A 347 -19.28 4.84 0.02
C LYS A 347 -19.62 3.82 -1.05
N ASN A 348 -18.66 3.50 -1.91
CA ASN A 348 -18.85 2.56 -3.01
C ASN A 348 -18.96 1.11 -2.49
N ALA A 349 -18.19 0.73 -1.48
CA ALA A 349 -18.27 -0.58 -0.85
C ALA A 349 -19.63 -0.82 -0.21
N THR A 350 -20.15 0.14 0.57
CA THR A 350 -21.48 0.06 1.18
C THR A 350 -22.58 0.00 0.12
N SER A 351 -22.50 0.84 -0.93
CA SER A 351 -23.51 0.86 -1.99
C SER A 351 -23.54 -0.43 -2.83
N ASN A 352 -22.41 -1.13 -2.94
CA ASN A 352 -22.23 -2.31 -3.79
C ASN A 352 -21.97 -3.59 -2.99
N ALA A 353 -22.25 -3.60 -1.68
CA ALA A 353 -21.88 -4.69 -0.77
C ALA A 353 -22.38 -6.07 -1.23
N GLN A 354 -23.64 -6.13 -1.70
CA GLN A 354 -24.25 -7.34 -2.26
C GLN A 354 -23.49 -7.87 -3.47
N SER A 355 -23.15 -7.01 -4.45
CA SER A 355 -22.42 -7.43 -5.65
C SER A 355 -20.97 -7.80 -5.34
N ILE A 356 -20.31 -7.09 -4.44
CA ILE A 356 -18.95 -7.37 -3.99
C ILE A 356 -18.90 -8.76 -3.34
N ALA A 357 -19.81 -9.04 -2.41
CA ALA A 357 -19.91 -10.34 -1.77
C ALA A 357 -20.35 -11.45 -2.73
N ALA A 358 -21.32 -11.19 -3.62
CA ALA A 358 -21.78 -12.18 -4.60
C ALA A 358 -20.67 -12.57 -5.58
N ASN A 359 -19.87 -11.62 -6.06
CA ASN A 359 -18.69 -11.89 -6.87
C ASN A 359 -17.76 -12.83 -6.13
N LYS A 360 -17.53 -12.59 -4.83
CA LYS A 360 -16.67 -13.44 -4.01
C LYS A 360 -17.23 -14.86 -3.82
N ASN A 361 -18.52 -14.99 -3.48
CA ASN A 361 -19.18 -16.27 -3.24
C ASN A 361 -19.31 -17.14 -4.51
N SER A 362 -19.37 -16.53 -5.70
CA SER A 362 -19.62 -17.26 -6.96
C SER A 362 -18.45 -18.16 -7.38
N TYR A 363 -17.22 -17.89 -6.91
CA TYR A 363 -16.03 -18.66 -7.31
C TYR A 363 -15.72 -19.85 -6.41
N SER A 364 -16.23 -19.88 -5.18
CA SER A 364 -16.03 -21.06 -4.31
C SER A 364 -16.82 -22.28 -4.76
N GLY A 365 -17.87 -22.10 -5.56
CA GLY A 365 -18.61 -23.18 -6.22
C GLY A 365 -17.95 -23.75 -7.49
N SER A 366 -16.96 -23.09 -8.08
CA SER A 366 -16.38 -23.48 -9.39
C SER A 366 -15.13 -24.35 -9.30
N LEU A 367 -14.51 -24.51 -8.12
CA LEU A 367 -13.26 -25.27 -7.98
C LEU A 367 -13.44 -26.80 -7.90
N THR A 368 -14.68 -27.31 -8.03
CA THR A 368 -14.96 -28.74 -8.15
C THR A 368 -15.14 -29.16 -9.61
N SER A 369 -14.12 -29.01 -10.47
CA SER A 369 -13.85 -29.85 -11.66
C SER A 369 -13.03 -29.12 -12.74
N SER A 370 -11.72 -29.08 -12.61
CA SER A 370 -10.85 -29.06 -13.79
C SER A 370 -9.43 -29.45 -13.42
N SER A 371 -9.04 -30.67 -13.78
CA SER A 371 -7.66 -31.14 -13.79
C SER A 371 -6.84 -30.29 -14.78
N PHE A 372 -5.99 -29.42 -14.26
CA PHE A 372 -5.00 -28.69 -15.05
C PHE A 372 -3.81 -29.59 -15.40
N ALA A 373 -3.61 -29.84 -16.70
CA ALA A 373 -2.36 -30.34 -17.24
C ALA A 373 -1.33 -29.20 -17.30
N PRO A 374 -0.03 -29.45 -17.02
CA PRO A 374 0.97 -28.39 -16.99
C PRO A 374 1.35 -27.95 -18.41
N PHE A 375 1.28 -26.64 -18.66
CA PHE A 375 1.83 -26.02 -19.87
C PHE A 375 3.37 -26.00 -19.80
N ALA A 376 4.00 -26.59 -20.81
CA ALA A 376 5.44 -26.54 -21.02
C ALA A 376 5.88 -25.13 -21.45
N THR A 377 6.88 -24.59 -20.77
CA THR A 377 7.57 -23.36 -21.16
C THR A 377 8.43 -23.62 -22.41
N SER A 378 8.16 -22.89 -23.49
CA SER A 378 9.04 -22.87 -24.67
C SER A 378 10.00 -21.69 -24.57
N SER A 379 11.27 -22.02 -24.44
CA SER A 379 12.40 -21.09 -24.50
C SER A 379 12.73 -20.77 -25.96
N ILE A 380 12.65 -19.49 -26.33
CA ILE A 380 13.09 -19.01 -27.65
C ILE A 380 14.58 -18.70 -27.56
N ILE A 381 15.40 -19.62 -28.09
CA ILE A 381 16.82 -19.38 -28.39
C ILE A 381 16.89 -18.85 -29.82
N SER A 382 17.40 -17.63 -29.99
CA SER A 382 17.69 -17.02 -31.29
C SER A 382 18.87 -17.71 -31.97
N ALA A 383 18.62 -18.41 -33.07
CA ALA A 383 19.66 -18.96 -33.95
C ALA A 383 19.96 -17.97 -35.09
N THR A 384 21.21 -17.51 -35.18
CA THR A 384 21.76 -16.84 -36.36
C THR A 384 22.08 -17.86 -37.47
N PRO A 385 21.75 -17.58 -38.75
CA PRO A 385 22.06 -18.50 -39.83
C PRO A 385 23.50 -18.35 -40.32
N THR A 386 24.17 -19.49 -40.44
CA THR A 386 25.43 -19.69 -41.14
C THR A 386 25.21 -19.67 -42.65
N SER A 387 26.04 -18.92 -43.39
CA SER A 387 26.20 -19.07 -44.84
C SER A 387 27.63 -19.47 -45.15
N SER A 388 27.78 -20.66 -45.72
CA SER A 388 29.00 -21.23 -46.28
C SER A 388 29.31 -20.64 -47.65
N TYR A 389 30.58 -20.29 -47.90
CA TYR A 389 31.17 -20.30 -49.25
C TYR A 389 32.63 -20.74 -49.16
N SER A 390 33.03 -21.60 -50.11
CA SER A 390 34.26 -22.37 -50.12
C SER A 390 35.41 -21.73 -50.92
N SER A 391 36.63 -22.10 -50.49
CA SER A 391 37.83 -22.44 -51.29
C SER A 391 38.54 -21.40 -52.18
N GLY A 392 39.83 -21.15 -51.89
CA GLY A 392 40.87 -20.90 -52.90
C GLY A 392 42.02 -19.98 -52.44
N PRO A 393 43.32 -20.33 -52.60
CA PRO A 393 44.40 -19.88 -51.71
C PRO A 393 45.31 -18.77 -52.28
N ASN A 394 46.05 -18.04 -51.42
CA ASN A 394 47.45 -17.63 -51.63
C ASN A 394 48.07 -16.94 -50.39
N HIS A 395 49.34 -17.28 -50.11
CA HIS A 395 50.26 -16.73 -49.09
C HIS A 395 50.83 -15.33 -49.50
N PRO A 396 51.85 -14.73 -48.82
CA PRO A 396 51.75 -13.93 -47.59
C PRO A 396 52.51 -12.57 -47.68
N VAL A 397 52.08 -11.46 -47.05
CA VAL A 397 52.99 -10.30 -46.83
C VAL A 397 52.66 -9.55 -45.53
N ALA A 398 53.74 -9.14 -44.86
CA ALA A 398 53.86 -8.49 -43.55
C ALA A 398 53.52 -6.98 -43.51
N SER A 399 53.63 -6.44 -42.28
CA SER A 399 53.81 -5.04 -41.81
C SER A 399 52.60 -4.45 -41.06
N ARG A 400 52.67 -4.25 -39.73
CA ARG A 400 53.29 -3.15 -38.94
C ARG A 400 52.59 -1.78 -39.07
N CYS A 401 52.36 -1.17 -37.89
CA CYS A 401 52.08 0.25 -37.59
C CYS A 401 50.63 0.70 -37.82
N ARG A 402 50.04 1.64 -37.07
CA ARG A 402 50.29 2.33 -35.78
C ARG A 402 48.98 3.08 -35.49
N LYS A 403 48.75 3.36 -34.21
CA LYS A 403 47.96 4.45 -33.62
C LYS A 403 47.49 5.56 -34.59
N HIS A 404 46.23 5.96 -34.45
CA HIS A 404 45.90 7.23 -33.82
C HIS A 404 44.67 7.12 -32.95
#